data_AF-A0AAX2BLG0-F1
#
_entry.id   AF-A0AAX2BLG0-F1
#
_cell.length_a   1.000
_cell.length_b   1.000
_cell.length_c   1.000
_cell.angle_alpha   90.00
_cell.angle_beta   90.00
_cell.angle_gamma   90.00
#
_symmetry.space_group_name_H-M   'P 1'
#
loop_
_entity.id
_entity.type
_entity.pdbx_description
1 polymer ?
#
loop_
_entity_poly.entity_id
_entity_poly.type
_entity_poly.pdbx_seq_one_letter_code
_entity_poly.pdbx_strand_id
1 'polypeptide(L)' 'MDAFRDVWILRGKYVAFVLMGESFQRSPAFSEAESAQRWANQIRQENEIAD' A
#
# COMPACT_ATOMS: atom_id res chain seq x y z
N MET A 1 -4.35 -15.54 8.80
CA MET A 1 -3.72 -14.21 8.98
C MET A 1 -2.74 -14.05 7.84
N ASP A 2 -3.28 -13.79 6.65
CA ASP A 2 -2.51 -13.46 5.46
C ASP A 2 -1.66 -12.24 5.78
N ALA A 3 -0.34 -12.39 5.70
CA ALA A 3 0.59 -11.28 5.86
C ALA A 3 0.18 -10.17 4.88
N PHE A 4 0.20 -8.92 5.34
CA PHE A 4 -0.15 -7.74 4.56
C PHE A 4 0.51 -7.79 3.17
N ARG A 5 -0.27 -8.17 2.14
CA ARG A 5 0.24 -8.55 0.81
C ARG A 5 0.99 -7.41 0.12
N ASP A 6 0.56 -6.19 0.43
CA ASP A 6 1.04 -4.97 -0.20
C ASP A 6 2.01 -4.18 0.68
N VAL A 7 2.46 -4.72 1.82
CA VAL A 7 3.28 -3.99 2.80
C VAL A 7 4.66 -4.64 2.95
N TRP A 8 5.69 -3.81 2.83
CA TRP A 8 7.09 -4.17 3.00
C TRP A 8 7.76 -3.32 4.09
N ILE A 9 8.83 -3.84 4.69
CA ILE A 9 9.65 -3.11 5.66
C ILE A 9 10.88 -2.53 4.96
N LEU A 10 11.00 -1.20 4.97
CA LEU A 10 12.16 -0.47 4.47
C LEU A 10 12.75 0.36 5.61
N ARG A 11 14.02 0.08 5.97
CA ARG A 11 14.75 0.79 7.03
C ARG A 11 13.97 0.86 8.37
N GLY A 12 13.27 -0.21 8.73
CA GLY A 12 12.48 -0.29 9.97
C GLY A 12 11.13 0.45 9.94
N LYS A 13 10.68 0.91 8.77
CA LYS A 13 9.36 1.50 8.55
C LYS A 13 8.54 0.66 7.57
N TYR A 14 7.23 0.76 7.66
CA TYR A 14 6.29 0.07 6.78
C TYR A 14 5.95 0.94 5.57
N VAL A 15 6.06 0.37 4.39
CA VAL A 15 5.75 1.04 3.12
C VAL A 15 4.91 0.10 2.29
N ALA A 16 3.85 0.63 1.68
CA ALA A 16 3.03 -0.13 0.76
C ALA A 16 3.37 0.14 -0.71
N PHE A 17 3.25 -0.88 -1.54
CA PHE A 17 3.33 -0.78 -3.00
C PHE A 17 2.06 -1.35 -3.63
N VAL A 18 1.40 -0.56 -4.46
CA VAL A 18 0.17 -0.97 -5.16
C VAL A 18 0.36 -0.77 -6.66
N LEU A 19 0.04 -1.80 -7.45
CA LEU A 19 0.07 -1.72 -8.91
C LEU A 19 -1.18 -0.98 -9.41
N MET A 20 -0.97 0.15 -10.08
CA MET A 20 -1.98 0.98 -10.72
C MET A 20 -1.74 1.06 -12.22
N GLY A 21 -2.62 0.43 -12.99
CA GLY A 21 -2.41 0.18 -14.42
C GLY A 21 -1.08 -0.53 -14.65
N GLU A 22 -0.12 0.17 -15.26
CA GLU A 22 1.21 -0.34 -15.59
C GLU A 22 2.31 0.14 -14.61
N SER A 23 1.96 0.83 -13.52
CA SER A 23 2.94 1.47 -12.63
C SER A 23 2.68 1.17 -11.16
N PHE A 24 3.74 1.02 -10.35
CA PHE A 24 3.58 0.89 -8.91
C PHE A 24 3.54 2.27 -8.23
N GLN A 25 2.49 2.53 -7.46
CA GLN A 25 2.47 3.62 -6.51
C GLN A 25 3.01 3.17 -5.16
N ARG A 26 3.81 4.04 -4.54
CA ARG A 26 4.44 3.79 -3.24
C ARG A 26 3.86 4.73 -2.19
N SER A 27 3.53 4.18 -1.02
CA SER A 27 3.08 4.97 0.11
C SER A 27 4.21 5.79 0.76
N PRO A 28 3.87 6.79 1.59
CA PRO A 28 4.79 7.31 2.62
C PRO A 28 5.27 6.19 3.56
N ALA A 29 6.35 6.43 4.30
CA ALA A 29 6.83 5.49 5.32
C ALA A 29 6.02 5.64 6.61
N PHE A 30 5.42 4.54 7.07
CA PHE A 30 4.62 4.47 8.29
C PHE A 30 5.34 3.76 9.42
N SER A 31 4.96 4.08 10.66
CA SER A 31 5.44 3.35 11.85
C SER A 31 4.64 2.08 12.12
N GLU A 32 3.44 1.93 11.55
CA GLU A 32 2.55 0.79 11.74
C GLU A 32 2.22 0.12 10.39
N ALA A 33 2.25 -1.21 10.35
CA ALA A 33 1.93 -1.98 9.14
C ALA A 33 0.50 -1.75 8.67
N GLU A 34 -0.44 -1.64 9.61
CA GLU A 34 -1.86 -1.41 9.33
C GLU A 34 -2.09 -0.07 8.62
N SER A 35 -1.34 0.97 8.98
CA SER A 35 -1.43 2.27 8.29
C SER A 35 -1.01 2.17 6.82
N ALA A 36 0.05 1.41 6.53
CA ALA A 36 0.48 1.15 5.16
C ALA A 36 -0.57 0.32 4.38
N GLN A 37 -1.18 -0.68 5.02
CA GLN A 37 -2.24 -1.47 4.40
C GLN A 37 -3.51 -0.64 4.15
N ARG A 38 -3.89 0.23 5.08
CA ARG A 38 -5.03 1.16 4.91
C ARG A 38 -4.83 2.08 3.72
N TRP A 39 -3.61 2.63 3.58
CA TRP A 39 -3.25 3.39 2.39
C TRP A 39 -3.39 2.54 1.12
N ALA A 40 -2.87 1.31 1.12
CA ALA A 40 -2.95 0.43 -0.05
C ALA A 40 -4.41 0.17 -0.48
N ASN A 41 -5.29 -0.06 0.49
CA ASN A 41 -6.72 -0.28 0.25
C ASN A 41 -7.41 0.97 -0.30
N GLN A 42 -7.08 2.16 0.22
CA GLN A 42 -7.63 3.42 -0.27
C GLN A 42 -7.25 3.64 -1.74
N ILE A 43 -5.97 3.47 -2.06
CA ILE A 43 -5.46 3.72 -3.41
C ILE A 43 -6.12 2.76 -4.41
N ARG A 44 -6.31 1.47 -4.05
CA ARG A 44 -7.08 0.50 -4.86
C ARG A 44 -8.52 0.94 -5.11
N GLN A 45 -9.24 1.34 -4.07
CA GLN A 45 -10.61 1.83 -4.21
C GLN A 45 -10.69 3.06 -5.12
N GLU A 46 -9.73 3.98 -5.02
CA GLU A 46 -9.66 5.14 -5.91
C GLU A 46 -9.44 4.75 -7.37
N ASN A 47 -8.69 3.68 -7.66
CA ASN A 47 -8.55 3.16 -9.03
C ASN A 47 -9.83 2.46 -9.53
N GLU A 48 -10.52 1.70 -8.67
CA GLU A 48 -11.77 1.04 -9.03
C GLU A 48 -12.89 2.04 -9.37
N ILE A 49 -12.85 3.25 -8.82
CA ILE A 49 -13.84 4.32 -9.07
C ILE A 49 -13.51 5.12 -10.34
N ALA A 50 -12.26 5.09 -10.81
CA ALA A 50 -11.80 5.88 -11.95
C ALA A 50 -12.11 5.23 -13.33
N ASP A 51 -12.57 3.98 -13.34
CA ASP A 51 -12.96 3.21 -14.54
C ASP A 51 -14.48 3.23 -14.79
#